data_AF-A0A0L7LUR7-F1
#
_entry.id   AF-A0A0L7LUR7-F1
#
_cell.length_a   1.000
_cell.length_b   1.000
_cell.length_c   1.000
_cell.angle_alpha   90.00
_cell.angle_beta   90.00
_cell.angle_gamma   90.00
#
_symmetry.space_group_name_H-M   'P 1'
#
loop_
_entity.id
_entity.type
_entity.pdbx_description
1 polymer ?
#
loop_
_entity_poly.entity_id
_entity_poly.type
_entity_poly.pdbx_seq_one_letter_code
_entity_poly.pdbx_strand_id
1 'polypeptide(L)'
;MLCLTTLGQNAVDCVARPPQKGEPSYELFMKEKTQVLASLKQRAELVADSFNQMKGFKCNVVQGAMYAFPQFELSPKALEAAKKAGQEPDVFYAFRLLEETGICIVAGSGFGQRPGTYHFRTTILPQPELLKEMLDILKQFHDKFTKQYS
;
A
#
# COMPACT_ATOMS: atom_id res chain seq x y z
N MET A 1 6.10 -4.09 34.48
CA MET A 1 7.14 -4.26 33.45
C MET A 1 8.27 -3.30 33.79
N LEU A 2 9.48 -3.79 34.08
CA LEU A 2 10.59 -2.96 34.62
C LEU A 2 11.43 -2.28 33.54
N CYS A 3 11.68 -2.96 32.41
CA CYS A 3 12.33 -2.40 31.22
C CYS A 3 11.93 -3.18 29.96
N LEU A 4 12.32 -2.66 28.79
CA LEU A 4 12.18 -3.34 27.50
C LEU A 4 13.10 -4.56 27.41
N THR A 5 12.79 -5.50 26.52
CA THR A 5 13.61 -6.70 26.33
C THR A 5 15.03 -6.33 25.90
N THR A 6 16.02 -7.02 26.46
CA THR A 6 17.43 -6.80 26.10
C THR A 6 17.67 -7.00 24.60
N LEU A 7 16.99 -7.98 23.97
CA LEU A 7 17.06 -8.17 22.53
C LEU A 7 16.53 -6.97 21.73
N GLY A 8 15.42 -6.36 22.17
CA GLY A 8 14.90 -5.15 21.54
C GLY A 8 15.84 -3.96 21.69
N GLN A 9 16.45 -3.80 22.88
CA GLN A 9 17.47 -2.77 23.12
C GLN A 9 18.68 -2.97 22.20
N ASN A 10 19.19 -4.20 22.09
CA ASN A 10 20.30 -4.52 21.20
C ASN A 10 19.95 -4.29 19.72
N ALA A 11 18.73 -4.61 19.29
CA ALA A 11 18.30 -4.38 17.92
C ALA A 11 18.27 -2.88 17.57
N VAL A 12 17.74 -2.05 18.48
CA VAL A 12 17.73 -0.58 18.31
C VAL A 12 19.15 -0.03 18.29
N ASP A 13 20.03 -0.55 19.14
CA ASP A 13 21.43 -0.17 19.18
C ASP A 13 22.15 -0.45 17.85
N CYS A 14 21.94 -1.63 17.25
CA CYS A 14 22.47 -1.98 15.93
C CYS A 14 21.93 -1.07 14.82
N VAL A 15 20.66 -0.67 14.87
CA VAL A 15 20.07 0.25 13.88
C VAL A 15 20.63 1.66 14.03
N ALA A 16 20.83 2.12 15.27
CA ALA A 16 21.35 3.44 15.58
C ALA A 16 22.86 3.59 15.31
N ARG A 17 23.62 2.48 15.39
CA ARG A 17 25.08 2.45 15.21
C ARG A 17 25.48 1.50 14.06
N PRO A 18 25.17 1.85 12.80
CA PRO A 18 25.59 1.04 11.66
C PRO A 18 27.12 1.06 11.49
N PRO A 19 27.69 0.11 10.72
CA PRO A 19 29.11 0.12 10.41
C PRO A 19 29.56 1.46 9.81
N GLN A 20 30.76 1.90 10.18
CA GLN A 20 31.39 3.14 9.73
C GLN A 20 32.41 2.89 8.63
N LYS A 21 32.69 3.90 7.80
CA LYS A 21 33.68 3.79 6.73
C LYS A 21 35.04 3.36 7.30
N GLY A 22 35.59 2.27 6.75
CA GLY A 22 36.84 1.65 7.22
C GLY A 22 36.63 0.41 8.09
N GLU A 23 35.41 0.15 8.56
CA GLU A 23 35.10 -1.09 9.28
C GLU A 23 34.87 -2.27 8.32
N PRO A 24 35.15 -3.53 8.75
CA PRO A 24 35.15 -4.69 7.86
C PRO A 24 33.85 -4.93 7.09
N SER A 25 32.68 -4.61 7.68
CA SER A 25 31.36 -4.86 7.09
C SER A 25 30.73 -3.64 6.40
N TYR A 26 31.40 -2.48 6.40
CA TYR A 26 30.81 -1.23 5.89
C TYR A 26 30.39 -1.31 4.42
N GLU A 27 31.27 -1.80 3.55
CA GLU A 27 30.99 -1.86 2.11
C GLU A 27 29.84 -2.81 1.80
N LEU A 28 29.76 -3.96 2.50
CA LEU A 28 28.66 -4.90 2.35
C LEU A 28 27.34 -4.28 2.85
N PHE A 29 27.35 -3.68 4.04
CA PHE A 29 26.17 -3.01 4.61
C PHE A 29 25.63 -1.91 3.68
N MET A 30 26.52 -1.06 3.16
CA MET A 30 26.12 0.02 2.25
C MET A 30 25.55 -0.51 0.93
N LYS A 31 26.14 -1.57 0.38
CA LYS A 31 25.63 -2.25 -0.82
C LYS A 31 24.23 -2.80 -0.59
N GLU A 32 24.03 -3.58 0.46
CA GLU A 32 22.75 -4.21 0.77
C GLU A 32 21.66 -3.16 1.07
N LYS A 33 21.97 -2.16 1.91
CA LYS A 33 21.07 -1.05 2.21
C LYS A 33 20.63 -0.32 0.94
N THR A 34 21.58 0.03 0.07
CA THR A 34 21.29 0.76 -1.16
C THR A 34 20.46 -0.07 -2.13
N GLN A 35 20.74 -1.36 -2.24
CA GLN A 35 19.95 -2.29 -3.07
C GLN A 35 18.50 -2.42 -2.56
N VAL A 36 18.31 -2.55 -1.24
CA VAL A 36 16.97 -2.61 -0.65
C VAL A 36 16.19 -1.32 -0.91
N LEU A 37 16.81 -0.15 -0.69
CA LEU A 37 16.18 1.16 -0.94
C LEU A 37 15.85 1.37 -2.42
N ALA A 38 16.75 0.98 -3.34
CA ALA A 38 16.50 1.05 -4.78
C ALA A 38 15.33 0.15 -5.19
N SER A 39 15.25 -1.07 -4.66
CA SER A 39 14.13 -1.99 -4.90
C SER A 39 12.80 -1.45 -4.37
N LEU A 40 12.80 -0.82 -3.19
CA LEU A 40 11.61 -0.17 -2.64
C LEU A 40 11.17 1.02 -3.51
N LYS A 41 12.12 1.84 -3.97
CA LYS A 41 11.82 2.96 -4.88
C LYS A 41 11.17 2.48 -6.17
N GLN A 42 11.71 1.45 -6.81
CA GLN A 42 11.13 0.88 -8.04
C GLN A 42 9.70 0.37 -7.83
N ARG A 43 9.43 -0.29 -6.69
CA ARG A 43 8.09 -0.77 -6.33
C ARG A 43 7.13 0.36 -5.99
N ALA A 44 7.62 1.42 -5.36
CA ALA A 44 6.86 2.63 -5.06
C ALA A 44 6.40 3.35 -6.35
N GLU A 45 7.31 3.49 -7.31
CA GLU A 45 7.03 4.05 -8.65
C GLU A 45 6.02 3.17 -9.39
N LEU A 46 6.26 1.85 -9.47
CA LEU A 46 5.35 0.90 -10.12
C LEU A 46 3.92 0.99 -9.58
N VAL A 47 3.74 0.99 -8.26
CA VAL A 47 2.41 1.04 -7.65
C VAL A 47 1.70 2.36 -7.97
N ALA A 48 2.40 3.49 -7.82
CA ALA A 48 1.80 4.80 -8.10
C ALA A 48 1.43 4.95 -9.58
N ASP A 49 2.30 4.52 -10.48
CA ASP A 49 2.07 4.59 -11.93
C ASP A 49 0.93 3.67 -12.36
N SER A 50 0.89 2.43 -11.85
CA SER A 50 -0.20 1.49 -12.15
C SER A 50 -1.55 2.04 -11.73
N PHE A 51 -1.68 2.61 -10.52
CA PHE A 51 -2.94 3.22 -10.09
C PHE A 51 -3.31 4.44 -10.93
N ASN A 52 -2.35 5.29 -11.29
CA ASN A 52 -2.62 6.46 -12.13
C ASN A 52 -3.02 6.10 -13.58
N GLN A 53 -2.78 4.87 -14.03
CA GLN A 53 -3.27 4.35 -15.31
C GLN A 53 -4.69 3.75 -15.23
N MET A 54 -5.22 3.55 -14.02
CA MET A 54 -6.58 3.03 -13.82
C MET A 54 -7.59 4.18 -13.89
N LYS A 55 -8.71 3.95 -14.58
CA LYS A 55 -9.77 4.96 -14.70
C LYS A 55 -10.36 5.27 -13.33
N GLY A 56 -10.56 6.56 -13.02
CA GLY A 56 -11.16 6.98 -11.75
C GLY A 56 -10.20 6.88 -10.57
N PHE A 57 -8.92 6.56 -10.78
CA PHE A 57 -7.89 6.58 -9.74
C PHE A 57 -7.00 7.81 -9.85
N LYS A 58 -6.50 8.26 -8.70
CA LYS A 58 -5.41 9.21 -8.57
C LYS A 58 -4.53 8.79 -7.41
N CYS A 59 -3.27 8.51 -7.68
CA CYS A 59 -2.27 8.15 -6.67
C CYS A 59 -1.15 9.18 -6.64
N ASN A 60 -0.86 9.70 -5.44
CA ASN A 60 0.32 10.53 -5.26
C ASN A 60 1.59 9.66 -5.35
N VAL A 61 2.71 10.29 -5.72
CA VAL A 61 4.02 9.65 -5.68
C VAL A 61 4.32 9.21 -4.24
N VAL A 62 4.75 7.96 -4.09
CA VAL A 62 5.17 7.41 -2.80
C VAL A 62 6.62 7.83 -2.54
N GLN A 63 6.80 8.97 -1.88
CA GLN A 63 8.12 9.56 -1.62
C GLN A 63 8.91 8.82 -0.51
N GLY A 64 8.24 8.01 0.30
CA GLY A 64 8.85 7.29 1.42
C GLY A 64 7.86 6.35 2.12
N ALA A 65 8.30 5.78 3.25
CA ALA A 65 7.60 4.71 3.95
C ALA A 65 7.37 3.48 3.05
N MET A 66 6.27 2.75 3.26
CA MET A 66 5.98 1.47 2.62
C MET A 66 4.56 1.39 2.02
N TYR A 67 3.87 2.54 1.89
CA TYR A 67 2.44 2.57 1.59
C TYR A 67 2.08 3.53 0.48
N ALA A 68 1.16 3.11 -0.37
CA ALA A 68 0.42 3.98 -1.28
C ALA A 68 -0.98 4.23 -0.72
N PHE A 69 -1.53 5.41 -1.03
CA PHE A 69 -2.87 5.82 -0.60
C PHE A 69 -3.66 6.40 -1.78
N PRO A 70 -3.99 5.59 -2.80
CA PRO A 70 -4.73 6.07 -3.96
C PRO A 70 -6.11 6.57 -3.56
N GLN A 71 -6.52 7.69 -4.15
CA GLN A 71 -7.90 8.11 -4.22
C GLN A 71 -8.56 7.38 -5.38
N PHE A 72 -9.80 6.93 -5.19
CA PHE A 72 -10.60 6.37 -6.27
C PHE A 72 -12.03 6.90 -6.26
N GLU A 73 -12.64 6.93 -7.44
CA GLU A 73 -14.00 7.40 -7.64
C GLU A 73 -15.00 6.25 -7.52
N LEU A 74 -16.12 6.52 -6.87
CA LEU A 74 -17.25 5.60 -6.73
C LEU A 74 -18.49 6.22 -7.35
N SER A 75 -19.20 5.44 -8.17
CA SER A 75 -20.45 5.88 -8.79
C SER A 75 -21.57 6.02 -7.74
N PRO A 76 -22.62 6.80 -8.02
CA PRO A 76 -23.78 6.91 -7.13
C PRO A 76 -24.41 5.55 -6.78
N LYS A 77 -24.45 4.60 -7.73
CA LYS A 77 -24.96 3.24 -7.48
C LYS A 77 -24.06 2.44 -6.53
N ALA A 78 -22.74 2.61 -6.62
CA ALA A 78 -21.81 1.98 -5.67
C ALA A 78 -22.00 2.56 -4.26
N LEU A 79 -22.19 3.88 -4.15
CA LEU A 79 -22.50 4.53 -2.87
C LEU A 79 -23.83 4.04 -2.27
N GLU A 80 -24.86 3.88 -3.11
CA GLU A 80 -26.15 3.36 -2.67
C GLU A 80 -26.05 1.88 -2.24
N ALA A 81 -25.27 1.07 -2.97
CA ALA A 81 -25.02 -0.32 -2.62
C ALA A 81 -24.29 -0.45 -1.27
N ALA A 82 -23.26 0.37 -1.05
CA ALA A 82 -22.57 0.44 0.24
C ALA A 82 -23.52 0.83 1.37
N LYS A 83 -24.37 1.84 1.16
CA LYS A 83 -25.40 2.25 2.12
C LYS A 83 -26.40 1.13 2.42
N LYS A 84 -26.85 0.39 1.41
CA LYS A 84 -27.75 -0.78 1.58
C LYS A 84 -27.07 -1.91 2.36
N ALA A 85 -25.76 -2.08 2.19
CA ALA A 85 -24.95 -3.03 2.95
C ALA A 85 -24.62 -2.53 4.38
N GLY A 86 -25.00 -1.29 4.74
CA GLY A 86 -24.66 -0.70 6.04
C GLY A 86 -23.16 -0.44 6.21
N GLN A 87 -22.43 -0.20 5.11
CA GLN A 87 -20.99 0.00 5.10
C GLN A 87 -20.62 1.38 4.56
N GLU A 88 -19.49 1.91 5.03
CA GLU A 88 -18.82 3.04 4.37
C GLU A 88 -18.42 2.65 2.94
N PRO A 89 -18.44 3.57 1.95
CA PRO A 89 -18.22 3.21 0.55
C PRO A 89 -16.88 2.55 0.25
N ASP A 90 -15.80 2.99 0.90
CA ASP A 90 -14.48 2.40 0.74
C ASP A 90 -14.31 1.07 1.48
N VAL A 91 -15.02 0.88 2.59
CA VAL A 91 -15.13 -0.41 3.29
C VAL A 91 -15.84 -1.40 2.38
N PHE A 92 -16.96 -1.02 1.78
CA PHE A 92 -17.67 -1.85 0.82
C PHE A 92 -16.76 -2.27 -0.34
N TYR A 93 -16.03 -1.32 -0.95
CA TYR A 93 -15.06 -1.63 -1.99
C TYR A 93 -13.96 -2.61 -1.51
N ALA A 94 -13.40 -2.39 -0.32
CA ALA A 94 -12.36 -3.26 0.24
C ALA A 94 -12.84 -4.69 0.50
N PHE A 95 -14.06 -4.87 1.03
CA PHE A 95 -14.65 -6.20 1.21
C PHE A 95 -14.90 -6.89 -0.13
N ARG A 96 -15.44 -6.17 -1.11
CA ARG A 96 -15.66 -6.73 -2.47
C ARG A 96 -14.35 -7.15 -3.12
N LEU A 97 -13.29 -6.36 -2.99
CA LEU A 97 -11.96 -6.72 -3.50
C LEU A 97 -11.46 -8.01 -2.84
N LEU A 98 -11.54 -8.08 -1.50
CA LEU A 98 -11.10 -9.24 -0.73
C LEU A 98 -11.88 -10.51 -1.12
N GLU A 99 -13.20 -10.45 -1.17
CA GLU A 99 -14.07 -11.60 -1.48
C GLU A 99 -13.83 -12.14 -2.88
N GLU A 100 -13.57 -11.28 -3.86
CA GLU A 100 -13.43 -11.68 -5.27
C GLU A 100 -12.00 -12.07 -5.65
N THR A 101 -10.98 -11.57 -4.94
CA THR A 101 -9.58 -11.69 -5.37
C THR A 101 -8.63 -12.22 -4.29
N GLY A 102 -9.04 -12.21 -3.02
CA GLY A 102 -8.16 -12.49 -1.87
C GLY A 102 -7.22 -11.33 -1.51
N ILE A 103 -7.23 -10.20 -2.24
CA ILE A 103 -6.40 -9.03 -1.93
C ILE A 103 -7.02 -8.26 -0.76
N CYS A 104 -6.29 -8.19 0.35
CA CYS A 104 -6.69 -7.43 1.54
C CYS A 104 -6.06 -6.03 1.55
N ILE A 105 -6.89 -5.00 1.47
CA ILE A 105 -6.51 -3.58 1.61
C ILE A 105 -7.17 -2.97 2.85
N VAL A 106 -6.67 -1.84 3.32
CA VAL A 106 -7.29 -1.11 4.44
C VAL A 106 -8.04 0.10 3.90
N ALA A 107 -9.35 0.17 4.14
CA ALA A 107 -10.20 1.28 3.70
C ALA A 107 -9.76 2.64 4.30
N GLY A 108 -9.91 3.71 3.52
CA GLY A 108 -9.50 5.08 3.87
C GLY A 108 -10.23 5.66 5.07
N SER A 109 -11.48 5.28 5.28
CA SER A 109 -12.33 5.67 6.40
C SER A 109 -11.71 5.35 7.76
N GLY A 110 -10.90 4.29 7.86
CA GLY A 110 -10.16 3.95 9.07
C GLY A 110 -9.00 4.93 9.41
N PHE A 111 -8.57 5.75 8.45
CA PHE A 111 -7.48 6.73 8.62
C PHE A 111 -7.99 8.18 8.75
N GLY A 112 -9.28 8.40 8.48
CA GLY A 112 -9.80 9.72 8.19
C GLY A 112 -9.46 10.17 6.76
N GLN A 113 -10.42 10.80 6.10
CA GLN A 113 -10.27 11.32 4.74
C GLN A 113 -11.22 12.49 4.52
N ARG A 114 -10.96 13.27 3.47
CA ARG A 114 -11.83 14.41 3.13
C ARG A 114 -13.24 13.90 2.79
N PRO A 115 -14.32 14.53 3.29
CA PRO A 115 -15.67 14.14 2.92
C PRO A 115 -15.88 14.13 1.40
N GLY A 116 -16.55 13.09 0.90
CA GLY A 116 -16.79 12.89 -0.54
C GLY A 116 -15.59 12.35 -1.33
N THR A 117 -14.49 11.99 -0.66
CA THR A 117 -13.36 11.29 -1.27
C THR A 117 -13.18 9.92 -0.64
N TYR A 118 -12.70 8.96 -1.43
CA TYR A 118 -12.55 7.57 -1.01
C TYR A 118 -11.14 7.10 -1.34
N HIS A 119 -10.54 6.39 -0.39
CA HIS A 119 -9.17 5.93 -0.48
C HIS A 119 -9.03 4.53 0.09
N PHE A 120 -7.90 3.91 -0.16
CA PHE A 120 -7.44 2.77 0.61
C PHE A 120 -5.93 2.82 0.75
N ARG A 121 -5.40 2.15 1.77
CA ARG A 121 -3.97 1.93 1.93
C ARG A 121 -3.60 0.56 1.39
N THR A 122 -2.61 0.52 0.51
CA THR A 122 -1.93 -0.71 0.07
C THR A 122 -0.42 -0.61 0.28
N THR A 123 0.28 -1.74 0.20
CA THR A 123 1.71 -1.87 0.47
C THR A 123 2.54 -1.98 -0.80
N ILE A 124 3.79 -1.51 -0.76
CA ILE A 124 4.79 -1.69 -1.82
C ILE A 124 5.71 -2.91 -1.56
N LEU A 125 5.46 -3.65 -0.48
CA LEU A 125 6.36 -4.69 0.03
C LEU A 125 6.39 -6.02 -0.76
N PRO A 126 5.35 -6.44 -1.52
CA PRO A 126 5.44 -7.66 -2.32
C PRO A 126 6.65 -7.64 -3.25
N GLN A 127 7.15 -8.83 -3.61
CA GLN A 127 8.23 -8.94 -4.59
C GLN A 127 7.74 -8.44 -5.96
N PRO A 128 8.60 -7.88 -6.82
CA PRO A 128 8.17 -7.17 -8.03
C PRO A 128 7.18 -7.93 -8.92
N GLU A 129 7.40 -9.22 -9.17
CA GLU A 129 6.48 -10.00 -10.02
C GLU A 129 5.11 -10.23 -9.37
N LEU A 130 5.09 -10.57 -8.08
CA LEU A 130 3.85 -10.69 -7.33
C LEU A 130 3.13 -9.34 -7.18
N LEU A 131 3.88 -8.24 -7.11
CA LEU A 131 3.34 -6.89 -7.05
C LEU A 131 2.62 -6.53 -8.36
N LYS A 132 3.22 -6.84 -9.51
CA LYS A 132 2.58 -6.66 -10.83
C LYS A 132 1.30 -7.50 -10.93
N GLU A 133 1.38 -8.78 -10.56
CA GLU A 133 0.22 -9.67 -10.57
C GLU A 133 -0.93 -9.13 -9.69
N MET A 134 -0.61 -8.70 -8.46
CA MET A 134 -1.58 -8.09 -7.55
C MET A 134 -2.23 -6.84 -8.16
N LEU A 135 -1.44 -5.96 -8.79
CA LEU A 135 -1.93 -4.74 -9.44
C LEU A 135 -2.84 -5.07 -10.65
N ASP A 136 -2.48 -6.09 -11.43
CA ASP A 136 -3.28 -6.55 -12.57
C ASP A 136 -4.62 -7.14 -12.12
N ILE A 137 -4.62 -7.96 -11.07
CA ILE A 137 -5.85 -8.51 -10.47
C ILE A 137 -6.73 -7.38 -9.93
N LEU A 138 -6.15 -6.42 -9.22
CA LEU A 138 -6.87 -5.26 -8.67
C LEU A 138 -7.48 -4.42 -9.80
N LYS A 139 -6.75 -4.20 -10.89
CA LYS A 139 -7.25 -3.51 -12.08
C LYS A 139 -8.45 -4.22 -12.70
N GLN A 140 -8.35 -5.54 -12.91
CA GLN A 140 -9.46 -6.32 -13.46
C GLN A 140 -10.68 -6.30 -12.55
N PHE A 141 -10.48 -6.41 -11.23
CA PHE A 141 -11.55 -6.24 -10.25
C PHE A 141 -12.18 -4.86 -10.35
N HIS A 142 -11.38 -3.80 -10.37
CA HIS A 142 -11.89 -2.42 -10.42
C HIS A 142 -12.70 -2.15 -11.68
N ASP A 143 -12.24 -2.64 -12.84
CA ASP A 143 -12.97 -2.51 -14.11
C ASP A 143 -14.32 -3.24 -14.05
N LYS A 144 -14.34 -4.45 -13.48
CA LYS A 144 -15.58 -5.23 -13.28
C LYS A 144 -16.52 -4.54 -12.29
N PHE A 145 -16.01 -4.11 -11.15
CA PHE A 145 -16.76 -3.40 -10.11
C PHE A 145 -17.40 -2.13 -10.68
N THR A 146 -16.60 -1.32 -11.38
CA THR A 146 -17.09 -0.08 -11.97
C THR A 146 -18.22 -0.36 -12.97
N LYS A 147 -18.07 -1.37 -13.85
CA LYS A 147 -19.14 -1.78 -14.79
C LYS A 147 -20.42 -2.25 -14.08
N GLN A 148 -20.28 -3.03 -13.00
CA GLN A 148 -21.42 -3.53 -12.22
C GLN A 148 -22.22 -2.39 -11.57
N TYR A 149 -21.54 -1.33 -11.14
CA TYR A 149 -22.16 -0.17 -10.49
C TYR A 149 -22.22 1.07 -11.40
N SER A 150 -22.04 0.94 -12.71
CA SER A 150 -22.22 2.05 -13.67
C SER A 150 -23.69 2.37 -13.86
#